data_AF-A0A357EYB4-F1
#
_entry.id   AF-A0A357EYB4-F1
#
_cell.length_a   1.000
_cell.length_b   1.000
_cell.length_c   1.000
_cell.angle_alpha   90.00
_cell.angle_beta   90.00
_cell.angle_gamma   90.00
#
_symmetry.space_group_name_H-M   'P 1'
#
loop_
_entity.id
_entity.type
_entity.pdbx_description
1 polymer ?
#
loop_
_entity_poly.entity_id
_entity_poly.type
_entity_poly.pdbx_seq_one_letter_code
_entity_poly.pdbx_strand_id
1 'polypeptide(L)'
;MRWNTEFCEFSGTYNSKKHTAVQLQNTLKLLLPGEFALNFGATVWRYEDIGALNPAELDRQYAEVTDKLKSLKIVKSPYWEAVRQNKLREIGQVYRLSWVTIRAYAKPAVLRDYNEAETCRAAFAEPLIAGGDLLLRSWRKVNEESRARNADPDRLRRIFDQQNASADRLKFARVEVMSFGWWNCANNFIEYEDGMAGVSHEREFKKLFIRVRTIQCDEP
;
A
#
# COMPACT_ATOMS: atom_id res chain seq x y z
N MET A 1 -24.48 -18.07 -8.68
CA MET A 1 -23.73 -17.19 -7.76
C MET A 1 -24.09 -15.75 -8.09
N ARG A 2 -24.21 -14.89 -7.09
CA ARG A 2 -24.32 -13.44 -7.29
C ARG A 2 -23.06 -12.76 -6.80
N TRP A 3 -22.69 -11.65 -7.43
CA TRP A 3 -21.59 -10.79 -7.00
C TRP A 3 -21.80 -9.38 -7.52
N ASN A 4 -21.13 -8.43 -6.89
CA ASN A 4 -21.19 -7.03 -7.27
C ASN A 4 -19.80 -6.54 -7.65
N THR A 5 -19.74 -5.60 -8.57
CA THR A 5 -18.64 -4.65 -8.72
C THR A 5 -19.05 -3.33 -8.08
N GLU A 6 -18.20 -2.30 -8.16
CA GLU A 6 -18.50 -0.97 -7.64
C GLU A 6 -19.81 -0.39 -8.24
N PHE A 7 -20.15 -0.74 -9.48
CA PHE A 7 -21.27 -0.13 -10.22
C PHE A 7 -22.37 -1.11 -10.65
N CYS A 8 -22.18 -2.43 -10.50
CA CYS A 8 -23.12 -3.41 -11.06
C CYS A 8 -23.30 -4.65 -10.18
N GLU A 9 -24.52 -5.18 -10.12
CA GLU A 9 -24.86 -6.51 -9.63
C GLU A 9 -24.97 -7.51 -10.78
N PHE A 10 -24.38 -8.69 -10.59
CA PHE A 10 -24.40 -9.79 -11.54
C PHE A 10 -24.93 -11.08 -10.91
N SER A 11 -25.52 -11.93 -11.75
CA SER A 11 -25.76 -13.34 -11.44
C SER A 11 -25.16 -14.24 -12.50
N GLY A 12 -24.50 -15.32 -12.06
CA GLY A 12 -23.81 -16.27 -12.91
C GLY A 12 -24.24 -17.71 -12.66
N THR A 13 -24.46 -18.45 -13.74
CA THR A 13 -24.63 -19.90 -13.76
C THR A 13 -23.30 -20.56 -14.10
N TYR A 14 -22.80 -21.46 -13.25
CA TYR A 14 -21.51 -22.12 -13.43
C TYR A 14 -21.66 -23.64 -13.47
N ASN A 15 -20.67 -24.33 -14.04
CA ASN A 15 -20.62 -25.79 -14.04
C ASN A 15 -20.03 -26.29 -12.71
N SER A 16 -20.85 -26.89 -11.85
CA SER A 16 -20.41 -27.43 -10.55
C SER A 16 -19.41 -28.58 -10.66
N LYS A 17 -19.32 -29.25 -11.82
CA LYS A 17 -18.27 -30.25 -12.11
C LYS A 17 -16.91 -29.61 -12.42
N LYS A 18 -16.87 -28.33 -12.82
CA LYS A 18 -15.62 -27.59 -13.11
C LYS A 18 -15.16 -26.76 -11.91
N HIS A 19 -16.08 -26.08 -11.25
CA HIS A 19 -15.78 -25.16 -10.15
C HIS A 19 -16.79 -25.34 -9.02
N THR A 20 -16.32 -25.28 -7.78
CA THR A 20 -17.20 -25.21 -6.59
C THR A 20 -17.61 -23.77 -6.30
N ALA A 21 -18.73 -23.58 -5.59
CA ALA A 21 -19.14 -22.26 -5.10
C ALA A 21 -18.03 -21.57 -4.29
N VAL A 22 -17.35 -22.34 -3.42
CA VAL A 22 -16.24 -21.86 -2.58
C VAL A 22 -15.08 -21.36 -3.44
N GLN A 23 -14.72 -22.06 -4.52
CA GLN A 23 -13.65 -21.60 -5.41
C GLN A 23 -14.00 -20.29 -6.09
N LEU A 24 -15.23 -20.12 -6.56
CA LEU A 24 -15.66 -18.87 -7.20
C LEU A 24 -15.70 -17.71 -6.22
N GLN A 25 -16.23 -17.93 -5.00
CA GLN A 25 -16.25 -16.91 -3.94
C GLN A 25 -14.83 -16.50 -3.53
N ASN A 26 -13.93 -17.46 -3.36
CA ASN A 26 -12.55 -17.18 -3.00
C ASN A 26 -11.77 -16.50 -4.14
N THR A 27 -12.02 -16.87 -5.39
CA THR A 27 -11.47 -16.15 -6.55
C THR A 27 -11.97 -14.71 -6.58
N LEU A 28 -13.24 -14.45 -6.24
CA LEU A 28 -13.75 -13.08 -6.13
C LEU A 28 -13.08 -12.32 -4.98
N LYS A 29 -12.89 -12.95 -3.82
CA LYS A 29 -12.19 -12.35 -2.68
C LYS A 29 -10.77 -11.88 -3.03
N LEU A 30 -10.08 -12.64 -3.88
CA LEU A 30 -8.74 -12.26 -4.37
C LEU A 30 -8.72 -10.89 -5.07
N LEU A 31 -9.86 -10.48 -5.64
CA LEU A 31 -10.03 -9.24 -6.38
C LEU A 31 -10.58 -8.08 -5.53
N LEU A 32 -11.01 -8.35 -4.30
CA LEU A 32 -11.60 -7.30 -3.47
C LEU A 32 -10.51 -6.38 -2.92
N PRO A 33 -10.64 -5.05 -3.10
CA PRO A 33 -9.75 -4.09 -2.48
C PRO A 33 -9.69 -4.31 -0.97
N GLY A 34 -8.47 -4.37 -0.41
CA GLY A 34 -8.24 -4.48 1.03
C GLY A 34 -8.38 -5.88 1.66
N GLU A 35 -8.95 -6.90 0.98
CA GLU A 35 -9.19 -8.24 1.59
C GLU A 35 -7.91 -8.95 2.08
N PHE A 36 -6.77 -8.59 1.48
CA PHE A 36 -5.42 -9.08 1.84
C PHE A 36 -4.43 -7.93 2.10
N ALA A 37 -4.92 -6.74 2.46
CA ALA A 37 -4.06 -5.64 2.86
C ALA A 37 -3.48 -5.89 4.26
N LEU A 38 -2.26 -5.41 4.48
CA LEU A 38 -1.68 -5.30 5.81
C LEU A 38 -2.27 -4.03 6.46
N ASN A 39 -2.99 -4.17 7.57
CA ASN A 39 -3.66 -3.07 8.27
C ASN A 39 -2.80 -2.58 9.44
N PHE A 40 -1.81 -1.75 9.13
CA PHE A 40 -0.86 -1.22 10.10
C PHE A 40 -0.42 0.21 9.69
N GLY A 41 0.08 0.99 10.65
CA GLY A 41 0.70 2.28 10.38
C GLY A 41 2.21 2.13 10.19
N ALA A 42 2.71 2.36 8.96
CA ALA A 42 4.15 2.43 8.71
C ALA A 42 4.75 3.79 9.12
N THR A 43 3.92 4.82 9.06
CA THR A 43 4.26 6.23 9.24
C THR A 43 3.43 6.84 10.35
N VAL A 44 3.88 7.98 10.85
CA VAL A 44 3.19 8.75 11.90
C VAL A 44 2.96 10.19 11.45
N TRP A 45 1.99 10.84 12.08
CA TRP A 45 1.69 12.25 11.87
C TRP A 45 2.39 13.16 12.87
N ARG A 46 2.78 12.63 14.04
CA ARG A 46 3.47 13.37 15.10
C ARG A 46 4.63 12.56 15.65
N TYR A 47 5.61 13.26 16.20
CA TYR A 47 6.84 12.64 16.69
C TYR A 47 6.57 11.75 17.92
N GLU A 48 5.61 12.14 18.74
CA GLU A 48 5.21 11.43 19.96
C GLU A 48 4.59 10.06 19.65
N ASP A 49 4.01 9.90 18.46
CA ASP A 49 3.35 8.67 18.03
C ASP A 49 4.36 7.61 17.55
N ILE A 50 5.65 7.95 17.39
CA ILE A 50 6.71 7.00 16.97
C ILE A 50 6.77 5.78 17.91
N GLY A 51 6.57 6.00 19.22
CA GLY A 51 6.61 4.93 20.22
C GLY A 51 5.46 3.91 20.10
N ALA A 52 4.39 4.27 19.39
CA ALA A 52 3.25 3.37 19.15
C ALA A 52 3.45 2.46 17.92
N LEU A 53 4.49 2.68 17.12
CA LEU A 53 4.81 1.83 15.98
C LEU A 53 5.22 0.43 16.45
N ASN A 54 4.58 -0.59 15.90
CA ASN A 54 4.73 -1.96 16.35
C ASN A 54 5.19 -2.90 15.22
N PRO A 55 6.51 -3.12 15.05
CA PRO A 55 7.02 -4.01 14.02
C PRO A 55 6.63 -5.49 14.25
N ALA A 56 6.41 -5.92 15.49
CA ALA A 56 5.97 -7.29 15.77
C ALA A 56 4.52 -7.55 15.29
N GLU A 57 3.67 -6.53 15.39
CA GLU A 57 2.31 -6.60 14.83
C GLU A 57 2.34 -6.68 13.30
N LEU A 58 3.25 -5.93 12.65
CA LEU A 58 3.47 -6.05 11.20
C LEU A 58 3.92 -7.47 10.81
N ASP A 59 4.87 -8.06 11.54
CA ASP A 59 5.34 -9.43 11.30
C ASP A 59 4.20 -10.46 11.42
N ARG A 60 3.37 -10.32 12.46
CA ARG A 60 2.20 -11.18 12.70
C ARG A 60 1.19 -11.07 11.56
N GLN A 61 0.81 -9.85 11.18
CA GLN A 61 -0.15 -9.63 10.10
C GLN A 61 0.38 -10.15 8.75
N TYR A 62 1.66 -9.95 8.47
CA TYR A 62 2.27 -10.47 7.25
C TYR A 62 2.19 -11.99 7.16
N ALA A 63 2.52 -12.70 8.25
CA ALA A 63 2.38 -14.15 8.32
C ALA A 63 0.91 -14.58 8.11
N GLU A 64 -0.02 -13.99 8.86
CA GLU A 64 -1.46 -14.34 8.79
C GLU A 64 -2.05 -14.12 7.39
N VAL A 65 -1.80 -12.95 6.79
CA VAL A 65 -2.35 -12.59 5.48
C VAL A 65 -1.75 -13.46 4.38
N THR A 66 -0.43 -13.68 4.40
CA THR A 66 0.20 -14.51 3.37
C THR A 66 -0.20 -15.98 3.47
N ASP A 67 -0.37 -16.52 4.69
CA ASP A 67 -0.83 -17.90 4.89
C ASP A 67 -2.31 -18.06 4.49
N LYS A 68 -3.16 -17.07 4.81
CA LYS A 68 -4.55 -17.02 4.33
C LYS A 68 -4.60 -17.01 2.80
N LEU A 69 -3.77 -16.21 2.14
CA LEU A 69 -3.74 -16.10 0.68
C LEU A 69 -3.19 -17.35 -0.01
N LYS A 70 -2.13 -17.97 0.53
CA LYS A 70 -1.55 -19.23 0.02
C LYS A 70 -2.53 -20.39 0.14
N SER A 71 -3.27 -20.48 1.25
CA SER A 71 -4.23 -21.56 1.52
C SER A 71 -5.60 -21.36 0.88
N LEU A 72 -5.87 -20.15 0.35
CA LEU A 72 -7.15 -19.79 -0.25
C LEU A 72 -7.52 -20.71 -1.41
N LYS A 73 -8.61 -21.47 -1.33
CA LYS A 73 -9.03 -22.36 -2.42
C LYS A 73 -9.66 -21.57 -3.56
N ILE A 74 -8.88 -21.14 -4.55
CA ILE A 74 -9.36 -20.43 -5.75
C ILE A 74 -9.65 -21.39 -6.91
N VAL A 75 -10.25 -20.88 -7.99
CA VAL A 75 -10.30 -21.59 -9.27
C VAL A 75 -8.89 -21.85 -9.80
N LYS A 76 -8.59 -23.13 -10.04
CA LYS A 76 -7.28 -23.57 -10.54
C LYS A 76 -7.16 -23.23 -12.03
N SER A 77 -6.56 -22.09 -12.34
CA SER A 77 -6.15 -21.72 -13.70
C SER A 77 -4.82 -20.96 -13.64
N PRO A 78 -4.03 -20.99 -14.74
CA PRO A 78 -2.79 -20.20 -14.80
C PRO A 78 -3.02 -18.72 -14.52
N TYR A 79 -4.15 -18.16 -14.96
CA TYR A 79 -4.50 -16.76 -14.72
C TYR A 79 -4.69 -16.46 -13.23
N TRP A 80 -5.56 -17.20 -12.53
CA TRP A 80 -5.86 -16.93 -11.12
C TRP A 80 -4.69 -17.23 -10.19
N GLU A 81 -3.88 -18.22 -10.55
CA GLU A 81 -2.62 -18.48 -9.85
C GLU A 81 -1.62 -17.34 -10.04
N ALA A 82 -1.52 -16.76 -11.24
CA ALA A 82 -0.69 -15.57 -11.46
C ALA A 82 -1.16 -14.38 -10.61
N VAL A 83 -2.48 -14.11 -10.55
CA VAL A 83 -3.04 -13.05 -9.69
C VAL A 83 -2.68 -13.28 -8.22
N ARG A 84 -2.80 -14.53 -7.71
CA ARG A 84 -2.37 -14.86 -6.34
C ARG A 84 -0.89 -14.56 -6.14
N GLN A 85 -0.02 -14.98 -7.06
CA GLN A 85 1.41 -14.75 -6.95
C GLN A 85 1.76 -13.26 -6.98
N ASN A 86 1.10 -12.48 -7.83
CA ASN A 86 1.31 -11.04 -7.89
C ASN A 86 0.91 -10.37 -6.57
N LYS A 87 -0.27 -10.70 -6.04
CA LYS A 87 -0.73 -10.21 -4.74
C LYS A 87 0.22 -10.60 -3.59
N LEU A 88 0.76 -11.83 -3.60
CA LEU A 88 1.80 -12.24 -2.64
C LEU A 88 3.09 -11.42 -2.75
N ARG A 89 3.51 -11.06 -3.97
CA ARG A 89 4.68 -10.20 -4.19
C ARG A 89 4.43 -8.78 -3.70
N GLU A 90 3.27 -8.20 -4.04
CA GLU A 90 2.83 -6.89 -3.56
C GLU A 90 2.87 -6.82 -2.02
N ILE A 91 2.21 -7.77 -1.34
CA ILE A 91 2.19 -7.84 0.14
C ILE A 91 3.62 -7.95 0.70
N GLY A 92 4.49 -8.73 0.05
CA GLY A 92 5.90 -8.83 0.42
C GLY A 92 6.67 -7.51 0.29
N GLN A 93 6.45 -6.76 -0.79
CA GLN A 93 7.06 -5.44 -0.98
C GLN A 93 6.56 -4.42 0.04
N VAL A 94 5.24 -4.36 0.25
CA VAL A 94 4.62 -3.52 1.29
C VAL A 94 5.22 -3.85 2.65
N TYR A 95 5.31 -5.14 3.02
CA TYR A 95 5.90 -5.57 4.29
C TYR A 95 7.34 -5.07 4.46
N ARG A 96 8.22 -5.27 3.47
CA ARG A 96 9.63 -4.88 3.58
C ARG A 96 9.81 -3.37 3.67
N LEU A 97 9.09 -2.59 2.85
CA LEU A 97 9.09 -1.12 2.94
C LEU A 97 8.63 -0.66 4.32
N SER A 98 7.56 -1.25 4.81
CA SER A 98 6.94 -0.92 6.08
C SER A 98 7.87 -1.19 7.25
N TRP A 99 8.48 -2.37 7.24
CA TRP A 99 9.39 -2.80 8.26
C TRP A 99 10.61 -1.88 8.36
N VAL A 100 11.21 -1.51 7.22
CA VAL A 100 12.35 -0.59 7.22
C VAL A 100 11.93 0.82 7.66
N THR A 101 10.75 1.28 7.24
CA THR A 101 10.22 2.61 7.59
C THR A 101 9.97 2.74 9.08
N ILE A 102 9.28 1.77 9.68
CA ILE A 102 9.02 1.71 11.13
C ILE A 102 10.34 1.79 11.92
N ARG A 103 11.34 1.01 11.53
CA ARG A 103 12.63 0.98 12.22
C ARG A 103 13.43 2.26 12.03
N ALA A 104 13.33 2.90 10.88
CA ALA A 104 14.07 4.13 10.55
C ALA A 104 13.64 5.33 11.42
N TYR A 105 12.40 5.36 11.93
CA TYR A 105 11.99 6.35 12.94
C TYR A 105 12.76 6.28 14.26
N ALA A 106 13.39 5.14 14.58
CA ALA A 106 14.31 5.04 15.70
C ALA A 106 15.77 5.07 15.22
N LYS A 107 16.10 4.28 14.18
CA LYS A 107 17.46 4.04 13.69
C LYS A 107 17.54 4.27 12.18
N PRO A 108 17.72 5.51 11.70
CA PRO A 108 17.66 5.84 10.27
C PRO A 108 18.67 5.11 9.39
N ALA A 109 19.78 4.63 9.97
CA ALA A 109 20.83 3.92 9.24
C ALA A 109 20.31 2.67 8.49
N VAL A 110 19.22 2.06 8.97
CA VAL A 110 18.60 0.89 8.31
C VAL A 110 18.09 1.19 6.90
N LEU A 111 17.88 2.47 6.56
CA LEU A 111 17.46 2.88 5.21
C LEU A 111 18.53 2.58 4.15
N ARG A 112 19.82 2.52 4.54
CA ARG A 112 20.92 2.21 3.61
C ARG A 112 20.80 0.81 3.00
N ASP A 113 20.14 -0.10 3.71
CA ASP A 113 20.03 -1.50 3.32
C ASP A 113 18.80 -1.77 2.43
N TYR A 114 17.93 -0.77 2.23
CA TYR A 114 16.72 -0.92 1.41
C TYR A 114 17.00 -0.64 -0.07
N ASN A 115 17.23 -1.69 -0.84
CA ASN A 115 17.64 -1.60 -2.25
C ASN A 115 16.47 -1.54 -3.24
N GLU A 116 15.23 -1.80 -2.80
CA GLU A 116 14.05 -1.87 -3.70
C GLU A 116 13.60 -0.49 -4.20
N ALA A 117 14.10 0.60 -3.62
CA ALA A 117 13.86 1.97 -4.06
C ALA A 117 15.16 2.79 -4.01
N GLU A 118 16.14 2.42 -4.83
CA GLU A 118 17.50 2.99 -4.80
C GLU A 118 17.52 4.52 -4.89
N THR A 119 16.70 5.11 -5.76
CA THR A 119 16.64 6.57 -5.94
C THR A 119 16.09 7.26 -4.69
N CYS A 120 15.10 6.67 -4.02
CA CYS A 120 14.55 7.17 -2.77
C CYS A 120 15.56 7.04 -1.63
N ARG A 121 16.29 5.91 -1.58
CA ARG A 121 17.38 5.71 -0.62
C ARG A 121 18.45 6.78 -0.79
N ALA A 122 18.90 7.03 -2.01
CA ALA A 122 19.88 8.07 -2.31
C ALA A 122 19.40 9.47 -1.92
N ALA A 123 18.11 9.75 -2.07
CA ALA A 123 17.52 11.06 -1.75
C ALA A 123 17.32 11.30 -0.23
N PHE A 124 16.95 10.27 0.53
CA PHE A 124 16.43 10.45 1.90
C PHE A 124 17.26 9.81 3.01
N ALA A 125 18.04 8.77 2.74
CA ALA A 125 18.77 8.05 3.80
C ALA A 125 19.78 8.95 4.53
N GLU A 126 20.69 9.61 3.79
CA GLU A 126 21.72 10.45 4.42
C GLU A 126 21.17 11.66 5.17
N PRO A 127 20.19 12.43 4.64
CA PRO A 127 19.55 13.49 5.42
C PRO A 127 18.94 13.01 6.74
N LEU A 128 18.26 11.85 6.74
CA LEU A 128 17.64 11.28 7.93
C LEU A 128 18.68 10.75 8.93
N ILE A 129 19.81 10.22 8.46
CA ILE A 129 20.90 9.70 9.30
C ILE A 129 21.70 10.84 9.92
N ALA A 130 22.09 11.83 9.12
CA ALA A 130 22.92 12.94 9.58
C ALA A 130 22.14 13.92 10.47
N GLY A 131 20.84 14.09 10.24
CA GLY A 131 20.02 15.05 10.97
C GLY A 131 20.42 16.50 10.65
N GLY A 132 20.20 17.39 11.62
CA GLY A 132 20.64 18.80 11.56
C GLY A 132 20.24 19.52 10.27
N ASP A 133 21.17 20.28 9.70
CA ASP A 133 20.91 21.09 8.50
C ASP A 133 20.63 20.26 7.25
N LEU A 134 21.18 19.04 7.16
CA LEU A 134 20.89 18.14 6.04
C LEU A 134 19.42 17.71 6.06
N LEU A 135 18.92 17.33 7.23
CA LEU A 135 17.50 16.99 7.40
C LEU A 135 16.60 18.20 7.13
N LEU A 136 16.94 19.38 7.64
CA LEU A 136 16.14 20.60 7.41
C LEU A 136 16.10 21.01 5.92
N ARG A 137 17.20 20.82 5.17
CA ARG A 137 17.22 21.03 3.72
C ARG A 137 16.35 20.02 2.98
N SER A 138 16.39 18.76 3.38
CA SER A 138 15.53 17.71 2.81
C SER A 138 14.06 18.01 3.08
N TRP A 139 13.73 18.41 4.31
CA TRP A 139 12.37 18.78 4.70
C TRP A 139 11.80 19.94 3.89
N ARG A 140 12.59 21.00 3.65
CA ARG A 140 12.18 22.10 2.76
C ARG A 140 11.76 21.62 1.37
N LYS A 141 12.55 20.74 0.76
CA LYS A 141 12.23 20.17 -0.57
C LYS A 141 10.94 19.35 -0.52
N VAL A 142 10.80 18.48 0.48
CA VAL A 142 9.57 17.68 0.67
C VAL A 142 8.34 18.58 0.84
N ASN A 143 8.46 19.68 1.59
CA ASN A 143 7.38 20.64 1.76
C ASN A 143 7.02 21.35 0.45
N GLU A 144 8.01 21.81 -0.31
CA GLU A 144 7.81 22.45 -1.63
C GLU A 144 7.09 21.50 -2.61
N GLU A 145 7.54 20.24 -2.68
CA GLU A 145 6.92 19.20 -3.51
C GLU A 145 5.49 18.88 -3.05
N SER A 146 5.26 18.79 -1.74
CA SER A 146 3.94 18.54 -1.17
C SER A 146 2.97 19.68 -1.49
N ARG A 147 3.43 20.94 -1.39
CA ARG A 147 2.64 22.13 -1.74
C ARG A 147 2.26 22.15 -3.22
N ALA A 148 3.17 21.77 -4.11
CA ALA A 148 2.90 21.76 -5.55
C ALA A 148 1.75 20.82 -5.95
N ARG A 149 1.39 19.85 -5.11
CA ARG A 149 0.37 18.82 -5.38
C ARG A 149 -0.82 18.88 -4.43
N ASN A 150 -0.86 19.83 -3.49
CA ASN A 150 -1.92 19.94 -2.51
C ASN A 150 -3.02 20.91 -2.97
N ALA A 151 -4.27 20.64 -2.59
CA ALA A 151 -5.39 21.52 -2.85
C ALA A 151 -5.34 22.86 -2.07
N ASP A 152 -4.58 22.90 -0.96
CA ASP A 152 -4.35 24.12 -0.16
C ASP A 152 -2.84 24.30 0.15
N PRO A 153 -2.06 24.81 -0.82
CA PRO A 153 -0.61 24.99 -0.67
C PRO A 153 -0.23 26.06 0.36
N ASP A 154 -1.10 27.04 0.62
CA ASP A 154 -0.82 28.12 1.57
C ASP A 154 -0.97 27.67 3.02
N ARG A 155 -1.93 26.78 3.30
CA ARG A 155 -2.03 26.14 4.61
C ARG A 155 -0.78 25.35 4.94
N LEU A 156 -0.27 24.54 4.00
CA LEU A 156 0.95 23.77 4.21
C LEU A 156 2.17 24.66 4.42
N ARG A 157 2.25 25.81 3.73
CA ARG A 157 3.31 26.80 3.96
C ARG A 157 3.27 27.35 5.39
N ARG A 158 2.09 27.78 5.86
CA ARG A 158 1.94 28.34 7.22
C ARG A 158 2.34 27.33 8.29
N ILE A 159 1.93 26.07 8.14
CA ILE A 159 2.29 24.98 9.05
C ILE A 159 3.82 24.78 9.07
N PHE A 160 4.44 24.71 7.89
CA PHE A 160 5.89 24.57 7.78
C PHE A 160 6.64 25.72 8.43
N ASP A 161 6.27 26.98 8.12
CA ASP A 161 6.93 28.17 8.66
C ASP A 161 6.86 28.19 10.20
N GLN A 162 5.69 27.85 10.76
CA GLN A 162 5.49 27.75 12.20
C GLN A 162 6.36 26.66 12.84
N GLN A 163 6.36 25.45 12.27
CA GLN A 163 7.11 24.33 12.80
C GLN A 163 8.64 24.52 12.66
N ASN A 164 9.09 25.09 11.54
CA ASN A 164 10.50 25.35 11.27
C ASN A 164 11.10 26.44 12.17
N ALA A 165 10.27 27.37 12.67
CA ALA A 165 10.65 28.35 13.68
C ALA A 165 10.70 27.80 15.12
N SER A 166 10.20 26.59 15.35
CA SER A 166 10.14 25.98 16.69
C SER A 166 11.47 25.35 17.14
N ALA A 167 11.64 25.20 18.45
CA ALA A 167 12.75 24.44 19.03
C ALA A 167 12.70 22.94 18.62
N ASP A 168 11.52 22.43 18.31
CA ASP A 168 11.27 21.04 17.92
C ASP A 168 11.35 20.80 16.41
N ARG A 169 11.83 21.77 15.62
CA ARG A 169 11.90 21.68 14.14
C ARG A 169 12.51 20.39 13.59
N LEU A 170 13.49 19.79 14.27
CA LEU A 170 14.09 18.52 13.84
C LEU A 170 13.14 17.32 14.03
N LYS A 171 12.25 17.35 15.02
CA LYS A 171 11.21 16.34 15.21
C LYS A 171 10.19 16.41 14.07
N PHE A 172 9.70 17.61 13.76
CA PHE A 172 8.81 17.84 12.62
C PHE A 172 9.46 17.41 11.30
N ALA A 173 10.69 17.84 11.05
CA ALA A 173 11.44 17.46 9.86
C ALA A 173 11.59 15.93 9.73
N ARG A 174 11.89 15.22 10.82
CA ARG A 174 11.98 13.75 10.79
C ARG A 174 10.66 13.12 10.40
N VAL A 175 9.56 13.55 10.99
CA VAL A 175 8.23 13.02 10.69
C VAL A 175 7.87 13.27 9.23
N GLU A 176 7.98 14.51 8.75
CA GLU A 176 7.58 14.84 7.38
C GLU A 176 8.49 14.22 6.32
N VAL A 177 9.81 14.19 6.53
CA VAL A 177 10.73 13.54 5.57
C VAL A 177 10.52 12.03 5.54
N MET A 178 10.22 11.39 6.67
CA MET A 178 9.86 9.96 6.69
C MET A 178 8.52 9.69 6.00
N SER A 179 7.48 10.46 6.33
CA SER A 179 6.10 10.21 5.90
C SER A 179 5.80 10.68 4.48
N PHE A 180 6.30 11.85 4.08
CA PHE A 180 5.97 12.46 2.79
C PHE A 180 7.13 12.46 1.79
N GLY A 181 8.36 12.31 2.26
CA GLY A 181 9.54 12.08 1.43
C GLY A 181 9.75 10.60 1.16
N TRP A 182 10.44 9.93 2.10
CA TRP A 182 10.84 8.52 2.00
C TRP A 182 9.68 7.59 1.64
N TRP A 183 8.61 7.58 2.45
CA TRP A 183 7.50 6.64 2.27
C TRP A 183 6.83 6.84 0.91
N ASN A 184 6.40 8.07 0.60
CA ASN A 184 5.76 8.37 -0.69
C ASN A 184 6.66 8.04 -1.89
N CYS A 185 7.96 8.32 -1.80
CA CYS A 185 8.90 7.98 -2.87
C CYS A 185 9.00 6.47 -3.05
N ALA A 186 9.33 5.74 -1.98
CA ALA A 186 9.61 4.32 -2.03
C ALA A 186 8.35 3.48 -2.33
N ASN A 187 7.17 3.96 -1.92
CA ASN A 187 5.89 3.33 -2.21
C ASN A 187 5.60 3.26 -3.72
N ASN A 188 6.13 4.19 -4.53
CA ASN A 188 5.98 4.15 -5.99
C ASN A 188 6.73 2.98 -6.66
N PHE A 189 7.61 2.30 -5.93
CA PHE A 189 8.34 1.12 -6.42
C PHE A 189 7.62 -0.20 -6.11
N ILE A 190 6.48 -0.16 -5.43
CA ILE A 190 5.66 -1.35 -5.18
C ILE A 190 4.89 -1.72 -6.45
N GLU A 191 4.97 -3.01 -6.81
CA GLU A 191 4.22 -3.59 -7.91
C GLU A 191 2.80 -3.92 -7.43
N TYR A 192 1.91 -2.94 -7.43
CA TYR A 192 0.51 -3.14 -7.05
C TYR A 192 -0.25 -3.99 -8.07
N GLU A 193 -0.84 -5.10 -7.60
CA GLU A 193 -1.81 -5.89 -8.34
C GLU A 193 -3.16 -5.15 -8.31
N ASP A 194 -3.25 -4.03 -9.04
CA ASP A 194 -4.51 -3.33 -9.35
C ASP A 194 -4.41 -2.22 -10.43
N GLY A 195 -3.22 -1.67 -10.75
CA GLY A 195 -3.12 -0.34 -11.40
C GLY A 195 -3.91 -0.09 -12.72
N MET A 196 -4.26 -1.12 -13.48
CA MET A 196 -5.12 -1.08 -14.69
C MET A 196 -5.95 -2.37 -14.87
N ALA A 197 -5.98 -3.23 -13.85
CA ALA A 197 -6.36 -4.64 -14.02
C ALA A 197 -7.83 -4.93 -13.68
N GLY A 198 -8.56 -4.02 -13.02
CA GLY A 198 -9.96 -4.21 -12.61
C GLY A 198 -10.88 -4.69 -13.74
N VAL A 199 -10.84 -4.03 -14.91
CA VAL A 199 -11.62 -4.43 -16.10
C VAL A 199 -11.17 -5.80 -16.65
N SER A 200 -9.88 -6.10 -16.59
CA SER A 200 -9.32 -7.39 -17.03
C SER A 200 -9.76 -8.53 -16.10
N HIS A 201 -9.64 -8.34 -14.79
CA HIS A 201 -10.02 -9.32 -13.78
C HIS A 201 -11.52 -9.62 -13.80
N GLU A 202 -12.38 -8.60 -13.92
CA GLU A 202 -13.82 -8.80 -14.02
C GLU A 202 -14.17 -9.62 -15.27
N ARG A 203 -13.56 -9.30 -16.42
CA ARG A 203 -13.75 -10.05 -17.67
C ARG A 203 -13.31 -11.50 -17.52
N GLU A 204 -12.15 -11.77 -16.94
CA GLU A 204 -11.69 -13.15 -16.70
C GLU A 204 -12.57 -13.87 -15.69
N PHE A 205 -13.10 -13.18 -14.68
CA PHE A 205 -14.02 -13.75 -13.71
C PHE A 205 -15.34 -14.18 -14.35
N LYS A 206 -15.90 -13.35 -15.25
CA LYS A 206 -17.11 -13.69 -16.00
C LYS A 206 -16.96 -14.96 -16.85
N LYS A 207 -15.76 -15.27 -17.37
CA LYS A 207 -15.49 -16.49 -18.14
C LYS A 207 -15.63 -17.79 -17.33
N LEU A 208 -15.64 -17.71 -16.00
CA LEU A 208 -15.85 -18.87 -15.12
C LEU A 208 -17.30 -19.37 -15.13
N PHE A 209 -18.22 -18.60 -15.72
CA PHE A 209 -19.65 -18.90 -15.78
C PHE A 209 -20.06 -19.31 -17.20
N ILE A 210 -21.01 -20.25 -17.28
CA ILE A 210 -21.69 -20.63 -18.54
C ILE A 210 -22.53 -19.47 -19.04
N ARG A 211 -23.18 -18.77 -18.11
CA ARG A 211 -24.02 -17.60 -18.40
C ARG A 211 -23.89 -16.59 -17.29
N VAL A 212 -23.71 -15.33 -17.66
CA VAL A 212 -23.76 -14.18 -16.77
C VAL A 212 -24.97 -13.33 -17.16
N ARG A 213 -25.69 -12.81 -16.16
CA ARG A 213 -26.76 -11.83 -16.32
C ARG A 213 -26.43 -10.62 -15.45
N THR A 214 -26.40 -9.44 -16.06
CA THR A 214 -26.45 -8.17 -15.32
C THR A 214 -27.83 -8.03 -14.71
N ILE A 215 -27.91 -7.77 -13.42
CA ILE A 215 -29.17 -7.59 -12.68
C ILE A 215 -29.52 -6.10 -12.64
N GLN A 216 -28.57 -5.30 -12.19
CA GLN A 216 -28.66 -3.84 -12.13
C GLN A 216 -27.25 -3.27 -12.33
N CYS A 217 -27.16 -2.11 -12.97
CA CYS A 217 -26.00 -1.24 -12.88
C CYS A 217 -26.50 0.15 -12.51
N ASP A 218 -25.74 0.89 -11.72
CA ASP A 218 -26.01 2.30 -11.49
C ASP A 218 -25.74 3.06 -12.80
N GLU A 219 -26.70 3.90 -13.22
CA GLU A 219 -26.49 4.80 -14.35
C GLU A 219 -25.54 5.93 -13.94
N PRO A 220 -24.58 6.34 -14.80
CA PRO A 220 -23.63 7.42 -14.50
C PRO A 220 -24.30 8.79 -14.33
#